data_AF-A0A084JQD5-F1
#
_entry.id   AF-A0A084JQD5-F1
#
_cell.length_a   1.000
_cell.length_b   1.000
_cell.length_c   1.000
_cell.angle_alpha   90.00
_cell.angle_beta   90.00
_cell.angle_gamma   90.00
#
_symmetry.space_group_name_H-M   'P 1'
#
loop_
_entity.id
_entity.type
_entity.pdbx_description
1 polymer ?
#
loop_
_entity_poly.entity_id
_entity_poly.type
_entity_poly.pdbx_seq_one_letter_code
_entity_poly.pdbx_strand_id
1 'polypeptide(L)'
;MKKNQHKNAWLDYLKTSSVTEKAIAIMLTFVMTLIACVFIKEAFPYILVGALLLWLFSNHSTAQSEQQEVNQQERMNWAMELYRQAARCILPILKEYNSVLGIAPTTVNSIYSEEKCLSKPGLCEPVLVYTLERKTVSTIDLFDIKTAIQKRFNQEELGLYLREIDQRDAKFLKFYILPILSENARNWANVDIQNQFTNTKPQKPGDRRDKDF
;
A
#
# COMPACT_ATOMS: atom_id res chain seq x y z
N MET A 1 -53.31 7.66 -23.11
CA MET A 1 -53.08 6.95 -24.40
C MET A 1 -52.92 7.98 -25.52
N LYS A 2 -51.69 8.37 -25.90
CA LYS A 2 -51.41 9.24 -27.06
C LYS A 2 -50.07 8.80 -27.71
N LYS A 3 -50.03 7.62 -28.35
CA LYS A 3 -48.80 7.09 -28.97
C LYS A 3 -48.93 6.63 -30.43
N ASN A 4 -50.08 6.81 -31.07
CA ASN A 4 -50.29 6.32 -32.45
C ASN A 4 -50.62 7.38 -33.52
N GLN A 5 -50.70 8.68 -33.19
CA GLN A 5 -51.07 9.70 -34.19
C GLN A 5 -49.95 10.02 -35.21
N HIS A 6 -48.69 9.68 -34.93
CA HIS A 6 -47.59 9.96 -35.86
C HIS A 6 -47.24 8.82 -36.82
N LYS A 7 -47.71 7.58 -36.57
CA LYS A 7 -47.33 6.43 -37.40
C LYS A 7 -47.97 6.42 -38.80
N ASN A 8 -49.05 7.18 -39.00
CA ASN A 8 -49.79 7.19 -40.27
C ASN A 8 -49.73 8.52 -41.02
N ALA A 9 -49.14 9.57 -40.44
CA ALA A 9 -49.09 10.91 -41.06
C ALA A 9 -48.37 10.90 -42.42
N TRP A 10 -47.35 10.05 -42.58
CA TRP A 10 -46.63 9.88 -43.85
C TRP A 10 -47.45 9.13 -44.90
N LEU A 11 -48.19 8.09 -44.49
CA LEU A 11 -49.08 7.33 -45.38
C LEU A 11 -50.29 8.16 -45.80
N ASP A 12 -50.81 9.00 -44.90
CA ASP A 12 -51.91 9.92 -45.19
C ASP A 12 -51.46 11.06 -46.11
N TYR A 13 -50.27 11.63 -45.88
CA TYR A 13 -49.65 12.61 -46.79
C TYR A 13 -49.42 12.02 -48.19
N LEU A 14 -48.90 10.79 -48.26
CA LEU A 14 -48.76 10.11 -49.54
C LEU A 14 -50.12 9.87 -50.19
N LYS A 15 -51.18 9.46 -49.49
CA LYS A 15 -52.48 9.22 -50.16
C LYS A 15 -53.08 10.47 -50.81
N THR A 16 -52.97 11.62 -50.15
CA THR A 16 -53.58 12.90 -50.59
C THR A 16 -52.74 13.71 -51.57
N SER A 17 -51.48 13.34 -51.78
CA SER A 17 -50.56 14.07 -52.66
C SER A 17 -50.68 13.66 -54.12
N SER A 18 -50.30 14.58 -55.00
CA SER A 18 -50.27 14.37 -56.45
C SER A 18 -49.25 13.30 -56.85
N VAL A 19 -49.38 12.73 -58.04
CA VAL A 19 -48.51 11.63 -58.52
C VAL A 19 -47.04 12.04 -58.54
N THR A 20 -46.75 13.31 -58.87
CA THR A 20 -45.40 13.88 -58.91
C THR A 20 -44.80 14.02 -57.50
N GLU A 21 -45.57 14.49 -56.53
CA GLU A 21 -45.14 14.64 -55.13
C GLU A 21 -44.84 13.29 -54.47
N LYS A 22 -45.65 12.25 -54.76
CA LYS A 22 -45.39 10.87 -54.34
C LYS A 22 -44.06 10.35 -54.86
N ALA A 23 -43.79 10.57 -56.15
CA ALA A 23 -42.56 10.13 -56.80
C ALA A 23 -41.33 10.81 -56.19
N ILE A 24 -41.41 12.11 -55.89
CA ILE A 24 -40.35 12.87 -55.22
C ILE A 24 -40.11 12.36 -53.80
N ALA A 25 -41.17 12.11 -53.03
CA ALA A 25 -41.06 11.60 -51.66
C ALA A 25 -40.42 10.21 -51.62
N ILE A 26 -40.82 9.31 -52.52
CA ILE A 26 -40.24 7.96 -52.62
C ILE A 26 -38.77 8.04 -53.05
N MET A 27 -38.43 8.88 -54.04
CA MET A 27 -37.05 9.12 -54.48
C MET A 27 -36.17 9.64 -53.33
N LEU A 28 -36.63 10.64 -52.58
CA LEU A 28 -35.88 11.17 -51.44
C LEU A 28 -35.68 10.13 -50.33
N THR A 29 -36.71 9.33 -50.04
CA THR A 29 -36.61 8.26 -49.04
C THR A 29 -35.61 7.20 -49.50
N PHE A 30 -35.65 6.83 -50.78
CA PHE A 30 -34.70 5.88 -51.37
C PHE A 30 -33.27 6.40 -51.30
N VAL A 31 -33.02 7.65 -51.70
CA VAL A 31 -31.70 8.30 -51.64
C VAL A 31 -31.18 8.36 -50.20
N MET A 32 -32.01 8.77 -49.22
CA MET A 32 -31.62 8.81 -47.81
C MET A 32 -31.29 7.42 -47.25
N THR A 33 -32.04 6.39 -47.66
CA THR A 33 -31.76 5.00 -47.27
C THR A 33 -30.45 4.50 -47.88
N LEU A 34 -30.17 4.87 -49.13
CA LEU A 34 -28.94 4.51 -49.84
C LEU A 34 -27.71 5.17 -49.21
N ILE A 35 -27.82 6.45 -48.85
CA ILE A 35 -26.81 7.20 -48.11
C ILE A 35 -26.53 6.53 -46.76
N ALA A 36 -27.58 6.19 -45.99
CA ALA A 36 -27.43 5.49 -44.71
C ALA A 36 -26.70 4.14 -44.86
N CYS A 37 -27.02 3.35 -45.90
CA CYS A 37 -26.33 2.09 -46.17
C CYS A 37 -24.84 2.26 -46.50
N VAL A 38 -24.46 3.32 -47.22
CA VAL A 38 -23.05 3.63 -47.52
C VAL A 38 -22.30 4.03 -46.25
N PHE A 39 -22.89 4.90 -45.43
CA PHE A 39 -22.29 5.33 -44.16
C PHE A 39 -22.14 4.17 -43.16
N ILE A 40 -23.08 3.23 -43.11
CA ILE A 40 -22.96 2.05 -42.23
C ILE A 40 -21.80 1.15 -42.69
N LYS A 41 -21.62 0.96 -44.01
CA LYS A 41 -20.53 0.13 -44.54
C LYS A 41 -19.15 0.71 -44.21
N GLU A 42 -19.01 2.03 -44.20
CA GLU A 42 -17.78 2.71 -43.83
C GLU A 42 -17.59 2.84 -42.31
N ALA A 43 -18.67 3.05 -41.54
CA ALA A 43 -18.60 3.23 -40.09
C ALA A 43 -18.47 1.91 -39.31
N PHE A 44 -19.00 0.80 -39.83
CA PHE A 44 -18.97 -0.51 -39.19
C PHE A 44 -17.57 -1.00 -38.79
N PRO A 45 -16.52 -0.93 -39.65
CA PRO A 45 -15.17 -1.32 -39.25
C PRO A 45 -14.63 -0.48 -38.08
N TYR A 46 -14.93 0.82 -38.02
CA TYR A 46 -14.50 1.67 -36.90
C TYR A 46 -15.22 1.34 -35.59
N ILE A 47 -16.52 1.02 -35.66
CA ILE A 47 -17.30 0.58 -34.50
C ILE A 47 -16.78 -0.77 -33.99
N LEU A 48 -16.49 -1.71 -34.89
CA LEU A 48 -15.96 -3.03 -34.55
C LEU A 48 -14.58 -2.93 -33.91
N VAL A 49 -13.68 -2.12 -34.47
CA VAL A 49 -12.34 -1.86 -33.90
C VAL A 49 -12.47 -1.17 -32.53
N GLY A 50 -13.36 -0.19 -32.38
CA GLY A 50 -13.62 0.47 -31.10
C GLY A 50 -14.12 -0.51 -30.03
N ALA A 51 -15.05 -1.40 -30.38
CA ALA A 51 -15.56 -2.43 -29.47
C ALA A 51 -14.48 -3.47 -29.09
N LEU A 52 -13.66 -3.90 -30.06
CA LEU A 52 -12.52 -4.80 -29.81
C LEU A 52 -11.48 -4.17 -28.89
N LEU A 53 -11.17 -2.89 -29.08
CA LEU A 53 -10.27 -2.14 -28.20
C LEU A 53 -10.85 -2.05 -26.78
N LEU A 54 -12.11 -1.65 -26.63
CA LEU A 54 -12.76 -1.59 -25.31
C LEU A 54 -12.76 -2.94 -24.60
N TRP A 55 -12.99 -4.04 -25.32
CA TRP A 55 -12.95 -5.40 -24.76
C TRP A 55 -11.53 -5.86 -24.38
N LEU A 56 -10.51 -5.50 -25.17
CA LEU A 56 -9.11 -5.75 -24.84
C LEU A 56 -8.67 -4.97 -23.59
N PHE A 57 -9.03 -3.69 -23.49
CA PHE A 57 -8.73 -2.87 -22.32
C PHE A 57 -9.47 -3.35 -21.07
N SER A 58 -10.74 -3.79 -21.19
CA SER A 58 -11.47 -4.33 -20.04
C SER A 58 -10.82 -5.60 -19.52
N ASN A 59 -10.48 -6.56 -20.39
CA ASN A 59 -9.88 -7.83 -19.97
C ASN A 59 -8.46 -7.66 -19.40
N HIS A 60 -7.68 -6.70 -19.93
CA HIS A 60 -6.37 -6.41 -19.38
C HIS A 60 -6.46 -5.74 -17.99
N SER A 61 -7.46 -4.88 -17.78
CA SER A 61 -7.69 -4.24 -16.49
C SER A 61 -8.10 -5.24 -15.40
N THR A 62 -8.94 -6.23 -15.72
CA THR A 62 -9.38 -7.26 -14.77
C THR A 62 -8.25 -8.23 -14.42
N ALA A 63 -7.46 -8.67 -15.41
CA ALA A 63 -6.29 -9.52 -15.15
C ALA A 63 -5.22 -8.80 -14.31
N GLN A 64 -5.00 -7.50 -14.54
CA GLN A 64 -4.11 -6.70 -13.69
C GLN A 64 -4.67 -6.53 -12.27
N SER A 65 -5.97 -6.28 -12.09
CA SER A 65 -6.55 -6.10 -10.76
C SER A 65 -6.48 -7.38 -9.93
N GLU A 66 -6.79 -8.55 -10.52
CA GLU A 66 -6.70 -9.84 -9.82
C GLU A 66 -5.24 -10.16 -9.44
N GLN A 67 -4.28 -9.92 -10.34
CA GLN A 67 -2.87 -10.15 -10.06
C GLN A 67 -2.29 -9.13 -9.06
N GLN A 68 -2.85 -7.92 -9.00
CA GLN A 68 -2.51 -6.92 -8.02
C GLN A 68 -3.09 -7.24 -6.64
N GLU A 69 -4.32 -7.76 -6.57
CA GLU A 69 -4.95 -8.23 -5.33
C GLU A 69 -4.19 -9.42 -4.70
N VAL A 70 -3.80 -10.41 -5.50
CA VAL A 70 -3.00 -11.56 -5.01
C VAL A 70 -1.64 -11.09 -4.49
N ASN A 71 -0.94 -10.25 -5.24
CA ASN A 71 0.35 -9.68 -4.79
C ASN A 71 0.21 -8.83 -3.51
N GLN A 72 -0.90 -8.10 -3.38
CA GLN A 72 -1.16 -7.29 -2.19
C GLN A 72 -1.45 -8.16 -0.97
N GLN A 73 -2.20 -9.25 -1.14
CA GLN A 73 -2.50 -10.22 -0.08
C GLN A 73 -1.23 -10.93 0.40
N GLU A 74 -0.35 -11.36 -0.52
CA GLU A 74 0.94 -11.97 -0.16
C GLU A 74 1.85 -11.01 0.60
N ARG A 75 1.93 -9.75 0.16
CA ARG A 75 2.70 -8.70 0.86
C ARG A 75 2.16 -8.42 2.25
N MET A 76 0.84 -8.42 2.41
CA MET A 76 0.20 -8.21 3.71
C MET A 76 0.48 -9.40 4.65
N ASN A 77 0.35 -10.63 4.16
CA ASN A 77 0.68 -11.83 4.94
C ASN A 77 2.15 -11.85 5.38
N TRP A 78 3.06 -11.48 4.47
CA TRP A 78 4.48 -11.36 4.79
C TRP A 78 4.75 -10.29 5.86
N ALA A 79 4.13 -9.11 5.74
CA ALA A 79 4.27 -8.05 6.74
C ALA A 79 3.71 -8.46 8.11
N MET A 80 2.58 -9.16 8.13
CA MET A 80 1.98 -9.70 9.35
C MET A 80 2.87 -10.74 10.04
N GLU A 81 3.51 -11.62 9.27
CA GLU A 81 4.43 -12.61 9.82
C GLU A 81 5.71 -11.95 10.36
N LEU A 82 6.28 -11.00 9.62
CA LEU A 82 7.42 -10.19 10.09
C LEU A 82 7.11 -9.48 11.40
N TYR A 83 5.91 -8.92 11.50
CA TYR A 83 5.42 -8.27 12.70
C TYR A 83 5.30 -9.24 13.87
N ARG A 84 4.71 -10.41 13.64
CA ARG A 84 4.56 -11.46 14.65
C ARG A 84 5.92 -11.91 15.20
N GLN A 85 6.91 -12.11 14.33
CA GLN A 85 8.26 -12.49 14.71
C GLN A 85 8.95 -11.39 15.51
N ALA A 86 8.86 -10.15 15.05
CA ALA A 86 9.38 -8.99 15.78
C ALA A 86 8.74 -8.87 17.17
N ALA A 87 7.42 -8.96 17.26
CA ALA A 87 6.68 -8.90 18.52
C ALA A 87 7.10 -10.03 19.48
N ARG A 88 7.25 -11.27 18.99
CA ARG A 88 7.69 -12.41 19.79
C ARG A 88 9.04 -12.16 20.48
N CYS A 89 9.97 -11.48 19.80
CA CYS A 89 11.29 -11.14 20.35
C CYS A 89 11.25 -9.91 21.26
N ILE A 90 10.52 -8.87 20.86
CA ILE A 90 10.51 -7.58 21.55
C ILE A 90 9.70 -7.64 22.84
N LEU A 91 8.55 -8.31 22.83
CA LEU A 91 7.62 -8.32 23.97
C LEU A 91 8.20 -8.83 25.29
N PRO A 92 8.91 -9.97 25.34
CA PRO A 92 9.50 -10.45 26.59
C PRO A 92 10.48 -9.44 27.18
N ILE A 93 11.31 -8.84 26.34
CA ILE A 93 12.30 -7.83 26.73
C ILE A 93 11.55 -6.62 27.32
N LEU A 94 10.57 -6.08 26.61
CA LEU A 94 9.81 -4.93 27.13
C LEU A 94 9.10 -5.21 28.46
N LYS A 95 8.66 -6.45 28.71
CA LYS A 95 8.09 -6.85 29.99
C LYS A 95 9.11 -6.78 31.13
N GLU A 96 10.37 -7.14 30.88
CA GLU A 96 11.47 -7.01 31.84
C GLU A 96 11.74 -5.53 32.19
N TYR A 97 11.62 -4.63 31.21
CA TYR A 97 11.86 -3.20 31.37
C TYR A 97 10.59 -2.36 31.61
N ASN A 98 9.44 -2.99 31.89
CA ASN A 98 8.13 -2.31 31.89
C ASN A 98 8.05 -1.11 32.86
N SER A 99 8.50 -1.28 34.09
CA SER A 99 8.48 -0.23 35.13
C SER A 99 9.36 0.97 34.74
N VAL A 100 10.50 0.68 34.12
CA VAL A 100 11.52 1.63 33.67
C VAL A 100 10.99 2.40 32.45
N LEU A 101 10.39 1.70 31.49
CA LEU A 101 9.88 2.30 30.25
C LEU A 101 8.54 3.03 30.41
N GLY A 102 7.89 2.92 31.58
CA GLY A 102 6.60 3.55 31.83
C GLY A 102 5.49 3.00 30.92
N ILE A 103 5.59 1.72 30.52
CA ILE A 103 4.68 1.13 29.54
C ILE A 103 3.34 0.78 30.21
N ALA A 104 2.23 1.03 29.51
CA ALA A 104 0.94 0.52 29.97
C ALA A 104 0.91 -1.03 29.87
N PRO A 105 0.59 -1.77 30.95
CA PRO A 105 0.57 -3.24 30.92
C PRO A 105 -0.38 -3.83 29.87
N THR A 106 -1.46 -3.11 29.57
CA THR A 106 -2.43 -3.46 28.53
C THR A 106 -1.85 -3.29 27.13
N THR A 107 -0.99 -2.30 26.94
CA THR A 107 -0.46 -1.96 25.61
C THR A 107 0.61 -2.93 25.16
N VAL A 108 1.33 -3.58 26.07
CA VAL A 108 2.21 -4.71 25.74
C VAL A 108 1.45 -5.85 25.04
N ASN A 109 0.13 -5.95 25.21
CA ASN A 109 -0.68 -7.02 24.63
C ASN A 109 -1.46 -6.61 23.37
N SER A 110 -1.54 -5.32 23.04
CA SER A 110 -2.45 -4.77 22.02
C SER A 110 -1.74 -4.08 20.85
N ILE A 111 -0.51 -4.48 20.58
CA ILE A 111 0.37 -3.74 19.68
C ILE A 111 -0.03 -4.15 18.26
N TYR A 112 -0.68 -3.25 17.55
CA TYR A 112 -0.76 -3.25 16.10
C TYR A 112 -0.81 -1.79 15.65
N SER A 113 0.26 -1.32 15.03
CA SER A 113 0.26 -0.05 14.31
C SER A 113 1.06 -0.23 13.04
N GLU A 114 0.38 -0.66 11.99
CA GLU A 114 0.93 -0.80 10.64
C GLU A 114 1.20 0.59 10.04
N GLU A 115 2.29 1.26 10.45
CA GLU A 115 2.80 2.42 9.72
C GLU A 115 3.74 1.92 8.61
N LYS A 116 3.23 1.89 7.36
CA LYS A 116 4.02 1.62 6.15
C LYS A 116 4.89 2.83 5.80
N CYS A 117 6.19 2.70 6.09
CA CYS A 117 7.40 3.26 5.49
C CYS A 117 7.44 4.72 4.95
N LEU A 118 8.48 5.45 5.37
CA LEU A 118 9.26 6.31 4.46
C LEU A 118 10.49 5.50 4.04
N SER A 119 10.67 5.31 2.74
CA SER A 119 11.93 4.80 2.19
C SER A 119 13.09 5.67 2.68
N LYS A 120 14.20 5.06 3.06
CA LYS A 120 15.40 5.82 3.40
C LYS A 120 16.11 6.19 2.09
N PRO A 121 16.67 7.39 1.94
CA PRO A 121 17.56 7.68 0.82
C PRO A 121 18.67 6.61 0.76
N GLY A 122 18.69 5.81 -0.30
CA GLY A 122 19.63 4.70 -0.49
C GLY A 122 19.18 3.31 -0.03
N LEU A 123 17.99 3.15 0.57
CA LEU A 123 17.35 1.85 0.83
C LEU A 123 15.90 1.85 0.35
N CYS A 124 15.56 0.84 -0.46
CA CYS A 124 14.21 0.63 -0.98
C CYS A 124 13.39 -0.32 -0.10
N GLU A 125 13.96 -0.82 1.00
CA GLU A 125 13.35 -1.81 1.87
C GLU A 125 12.32 -1.20 2.83
N PRO A 126 11.19 -1.89 3.06
CA PRO A 126 10.17 -1.42 3.99
C PRO A 126 10.66 -1.56 5.43
N VAL A 127 10.58 -0.49 6.23
CA VAL A 127 10.84 -0.52 7.66
C VAL A 127 9.53 -0.79 8.39
N LEU A 128 9.57 -1.76 9.30
CA LEU A 128 8.48 -2.04 10.22
C LEU A 128 8.56 -1.07 11.40
N VAL A 129 7.47 -0.35 11.67
CA VAL A 129 7.36 0.51 12.85
C VAL A 129 6.52 -0.20 13.89
N TYR A 130 7.12 -0.46 15.04
CA TYR A 130 6.46 -1.08 16.18
C TYR A 130 6.24 -0.02 17.25
N THR A 131 4.99 0.26 17.61
CA THR A 131 4.64 1.41 18.46
C THR A 131 4.02 0.97 19.78
N LEU A 132 4.56 1.46 20.89
CA LEU A 132 4.05 1.22 22.25
C LEU A 132 3.52 2.49 22.86
N GLU A 133 2.40 2.41 23.58
CA GLU A 133 1.91 3.49 24.41
C GLU A 133 2.61 3.52 25.77
N ARG A 134 2.95 4.73 26.21
CA ARG A 134 3.55 5.04 27.50
C ARG A 134 2.54 5.73 28.40
N LYS A 135 2.53 5.37 29.68
CA LYS A 135 1.83 6.09 30.75
C LYS A 135 2.66 7.27 31.27
N THR A 136 3.98 7.16 31.21
CA THR A 136 4.90 8.17 31.71
C THR A 136 6.08 8.36 30.77
N VAL A 137 6.56 9.60 30.67
CA VAL A 137 7.76 9.91 29.89
C VAL A 137 8.96 9.37 30.66
N SER A 138 9.62 8.38 30.07
CA SER A 138 10.87 7.82 30.54
C SER A 138 12.01 8.42 29.72
N THR A 139 13.04 8.94 30.40
CA THR A 139 14.29 9.45 29.81
C THR A 139 15.43 8.46 30.01
N ILE A 140 15.12 7.16 30.04
CA ILE A 140 16.12 6.12 30.26
C ILE A 140 16.93 5.91 28.99
N ASP A 141 18.21 5.60 29.17
CA ASP A 141 19.08 5.19 28.09
C ASP A 141 18.55 3.89 27.48
N LEU A 142 18.13 3.96 26.23
CA LEU A 142 17.53 2.84 25.51
C LEU A 142 18.60 1.93 24.88
N PHE A 143 19.89 2.21 25.10
CA PHE A 143 20.99 1.43 24.53
C PHE A 143 20.94 -0.06 24.96
N ASP A 144 20.66 -0.33 26.23
CA ASP A 144 20.56 -1.70 26.75
C ASP A 144 19.38 -2.45 26.12
N ILE A 145 18.23 -1.79 25.99
CA ILE A 145 17.04 -2.35 25.34
C ILE A 145 17.30 -2.61 23.86
N LYS A 146 17.94 -1.66 23.17
CA LYS A 146 18.31 -1.80 21.77
C LYS A 146 19.23 -3.00 21.57
N THR A 147 20.24 -3.14 22.42
CA THR A 147 21.21 -4.24 22.37
C THR A 147 20.54 -5.59 22.68
N ALA A 148 19.66 -5.64 23.69
CA ALA A 148 18.92 -6.84 24.05
C ALA A 148 18.02 -7.32 22.88
N ILE A 149 17.29 -6.40 22.25
CA ILE A 149 16.44 -6.71 21.11
C ILE A 149 17.28 -7.20 19.92
N GLN A 150 18.36 -6.48 19.57
CA GLN A 150 19.20 -6.88 18.45
C GLN A 150 19.87 -8.25 18.69
N LYS A 151 20.34 -8.51 19.92
CA LYS A 151 20.89 -9.81 20.30
C LYS A 151 19.84 -10.92 20.12
N ARG A 152 18.59 -10.65 20.51
CA ARG A 152 17.50 -11.62 20.36
C ARG A 152 17.17 -11.91 18.90
N PHE A 153 17.11 -10.88 18.06
CA PHE A 153 16.93 -11.05 16.61
C PHE A 153 18.04 -11.92 15.99
N ASN A 154 19.29 -11.71 16.41
CA ASN A 154 20.42 -12.51 15.93
C ASN A 154 20.34 -13.97 16.44
N GLN A 155 19.94 -14.18 17.69
CA GLN A 155 19.78 -15.52 18.28
C GLN A 155 18.67 -16.34 17.62
N GLU A 156 17.59 -15.67 17.20
CA GLU A 156 16.47 -16.31 16.50
C GLU A 156 16.65 -16.31 14.97
N GLU A 157 17.82 -15.86 14.47
CA GLU A 157 18.18 -15.81 13.04
C GLU A 157 17.14 -15.12 12.13
N LEU A 158 16.42 -14.14 12.68
CA LEU A 158 15.25 -13.54 11.99
C LEU A 158 15.60 -12.61 10.82
N GLY A 159 16.89 -12.31 10.61
CA GLY A 159 17.30 -11.33 9.61
C GLY A 159 16.70 -9.94 9.86
N LEU A 160 16.50 -9.56 11.12
CA LEU A 160 15.93 -8.27 11.53
C LEU A 160 16.99 -7.36 12.16
N TYR A 161 16.92 -6.08 11.85
CA TYR A 161 17.79 -5.05 12.41
C TYR A 161 16.98 -3.96 13.13
N LEU A 162 17.24 -3.75 14.43
CA LEU A 162 16.65 -2.64 15.18
C LEU A 162 17.48 -1.37 14.96
N ARG A 163 17.00 -0.51 14.06
CA ARG A 163 17.70 0.71 13.66
C ARG A 163 17.69 1.76 14.77
N GLU A 164 16.50 2.15 15.22
CA GLU A 164 16.33 3.23 16.18
C GLU A 164 15.11 2.98 17.05
N ILE A 165 15.17 3.53 18.26
CA ILE A 165 14.03 3.64 19.16
C ILE A 165 13.78 5.14 19.33
N ASP A 166 12.65 5.62 18.81
CA ASP A 166 12.24 7.01 18.93
C ASP A 166 11.37 7.20 20.18
N GLN A 167 11.86 8.07 21.06
CA GLN A 167 11.24 8.44 22.32
C GLN A 167 10.78 9.89 22.37
N ARG A 168 10.82 10.62 21.24
CA ARG A 168 10.45 12.05 21.17
C ARG A 168 8.97 12.28 21.49
N ASP A 169 8.11 11.33 21.17
CA ASP A 169 6.68 11.41 21.47
C ASP A 169 6.41 10.96 22.91
N ALA A 170 6.03 11.88 23.80
CA ALA A 170 5.74 11.58 25.20
C ALA A 170 4.77 10.40 25.42
N LYS A 171 3.82 10.18 24.50
CA LYS A 171 2.80 9.13 24.60
C LYS A 171 3.21 7.82 23.94
N PHE A 172 4.15 7.86 22.99
CA PHE A 172 4.49 6.69 22.19
C PHE A 172 5.99 6.43 22.12
N LEU A 173 6.37 5.16 22.24
CA LEU A 173 7.72 4.68 21.96
C LEU A 173 7.68 3.90 20.63
N LYS A 174 8.41 4.39 19.62
CA LYS A 174 8.43 3.78 18.29
C LYS A 174 9.75 3.04 18.05
N PHE A 175 9.69 1.78 17.65
CA PHE A 175 10.83 0.95 17.31
C PHE A 175 10.84 0.75 15.80
N TYR A 176 11.94 1.12 15.15
CA TYR A 176 12.08 1.04 13.70
C TYR A 176 12.94 -0.17 13.37
N ILE A 177 12.31 -1.16 12.75
CA ILE A 177 12.86 -2.48 12.50
C ILE A 177 13.02 -2.65 10.99
N LEU A 178 14.25 -2.82 10.54
CA LEU A 178 14.60 -3.05 9.15
C LEU A 178 14.72 -4.56 8.89
N PRO A 179 13.90 -5.15 8.01
CA PRO A 179 14.12 -6.50 7.53
C PRO A 179 15.29 -6.54 6.54
N ILE A 180 16.23 -7.46 6.77
CA ILE A 180 17.42 -7.67 5.94
C ILE A 180 17.06 -8.61 4.79
N LEU A 181 16.34 -8.08 3.80
CA LEU A 181 15.88 -8.83 2.63
C LEU A 181 16.86 -8.78 1.46
N SER A 182 17.83 -7.87 1.51
CA SER A 182 18.80 -7.64 0.44
C SER A 182 20.21 -7.51 0.99
N GLU A 183 21.20 -7.68 0.11
CA GLU A 183 22.59 -7.42 0.43
C GLU A 183 22.84 -5.94 0.75
N ASN A 184 22.10 -5.03 0.12
CA ASN A 184 22.18 -3.60 0.43
C ASN A 184 21.72 -3.29 1.86
N ALA A 185 20.59 -3.88 2.28
CA ALA A 185 20.10 -3.75 3.65
C ALA A 185 21.08 -4.34 4.66
N ARG A 186 21.72 -5.46 4.32
CA ARG A 186 22.75 -6.09 5.16
C ARG A 186 23.99 -5.21 5.29
N ASN A 187 24.52 -4.72 4.17
CA ASN A 187 25.69 -3.86 4.14
C ASN A 187 25.42 -2.56 4.91
N TRP A 188 24.24 -1.99 4.73
CA TRP A 188 23.83 -0.81 5.47
C TRP A 188 23.74 -1.07 6.98
N ALA A 189 23.08 -2.15 7.40
CA ALA A 189 22.98 -2.52 8.81
C ALA A 189 24.36 -2.76 9.44
N ASN A 190 25.27 -3.41 8.72
CA ASN A 190 26.65 -3.64 9.19
C ASN A 190 27.41 -2.33 9.39
N VAL A 191 27.29 -1.38 8.45
CA VAL A 191 27.90 -0.05 8.58
C VAL A 191 27.28 0.72 9.75
N ASP A 192 25.97 0.67 9.92
CA ASP A 192 25.27 1.35 11.01
C ASP A 192 25.66 0.78 12.38
N ILE A 193 25.77 -0.55 12.50
CA ILE A 193 26.31 -1.24 13.67
C ILE A 193 27.72 -0.72 13.99
N GLN A 194 28.62 -0.72 13.00
CA GLN A 194 30.00 -0.24 13.20
C GLN A 194 30.04 1.22 13.66
N ASN A 195 29.20 2.08 13.08
CA ASN A 195 29.09 3.49 13.44
C ASN A 195 28.56 3.69 14.86
N GLN A 196 27.64 2.85 15.31
CA GLN A 196 27.12 2.91 16.68
C GLN A 196 28.20 2.54 17.71
N PHE A 197 29.01 1.51 17.43
CA PHE A 197 30.09 1.08 18.32
C PHE A 197 31.35 1.95 18.26
N THR A 198 31.59 2.67 17.15
CA THR A 198 32.71 3.62 17.04
C THR A 198 32.39 5.00 17.61
N ASN A 199 31.13 5.44 17.57
CA ASN A 199 30.71 6.73 18.13
C ASN A 199 30.30 6.68 19.61
N THR A 200 30.08 5.49 20.18
CA THR A 200 30.17 5.31 21.63
C THR A 200 31.63 5.49 22.04
N LYS A 201 32.03 6.73 22.33
CA LYS A 201 33.30 7.00 23.04
C LYS A 201 33.42 5.99 24.18
N PRO A 202 34.60 5.39 24.42
CA PRO A 202 34.77 4.50 25.56
C PRO A 202 34.33 5.26 26.80
N GLN A 203 33.23 4.80 27.42
CA GLN A 203 32.90 5.22 28.78
C GLN A 203 34.13 4.90 29.59
N LYS A 204 34.79 5.93 30.12
CA LYS A 204 36.02 5.76 30.90
C LYS A 204 35.74 4.69 31.96
N PRO A 205 36.45 3.54 31.93
CA PRO A 205 36.34 2.58 33.01
C PRO A 205 37.02 3.24 34.21
N GLY A 206 36.26 3.79 35.15
CA GLY A 206 36.82 4.36 36.37
C GLY A 206 36.16 5.58 37.00
N ASP A 207 34.99 6.04 36.55
CA ASP A 207 34.30 7.19 37.18
C ASP A 207 33.09 6.82 38.05
N ARG A 208 33.06 5.60 38.60
CA ARG A 208 32.28 5.32 39.83
C ARG A 208 33.12 5.68 41.04
N ARG A 209 33.22 6.98 41.31
CA ARG A 209 33.49 7.50 42.66
C ARG A 209 32.17 7.80 43.37
N ASP A 210 31.32 6.79 43.47
CA ASP A 210 30.36 6.65 44.57
C ASP A 210 30.83 5.36 45.27
N LYS A 211 31.64 5.37 46.33
CA LYS A 211 31.40 6.04 47.63
C LYS A 211 29.95 5.85 48.07
N ASP A 212 29.65 4.63 48.50
CA ASP A 212 29.29 4.32 49.89
C ASP A 212 28.65 2.92 49.91
N PHE A 213 29.52 1.91 50.01
CA PHE A 213 29.24 0.64 50.68
C PHE A 213 29.99 0.69 52.02
#